data_AF-A0A0G4KFL2-F1
#
_entry.id   AF-A0A0G4KFL2-F1
#
_cell.length_a   1.000
_cell.length_b   1.000
_cell.length_c   1.000
_cell.angle_alpha   90.00
_cell.angle_beta   90.00
_cell.angle_gamma   90.00
#
_symmetry.space_group_name_H-M   'P 1'
#
loop_
_entity.id
_entity.type
_entity.pdbx_description
1 polymer ?
#
loop_
_entity_poly.entity_id
_entity_poly.type
_entity_poly.pdbx_seq_one_letter_code
_entity_poly.pdbx_strand_id
1 'polypeptide(L)'
;MAQGDSARVQEAQKLAKSNPREAEQAYKEILSKPPSATSDAAIKEYESALISLGELYRDEKNAQSLVDLVTTSRTTLSSFAKAKTAKLVRQLLDLFDAIPNTTDTQIAANLDMQSGMLHAEDKDFNTAFSYFIEALDGYHTQDEPVKATAALQYMLLCKIMLNLADDVNNLMASKQAQKYAGQNLEAMKAIARAHSNRSLEEYERALTSYRYELGSDAFIRNHLRRLYDAMLEQNLIKVIEPFSRVEIDHIAKMVGLDTQQVERKLSQMILDKVIIGVLDQGAGCLIIFDETHRDESYDHALATIEKLGGVVDVLYTNQASQLE
;
A
#
# COMPACT_ATOMS: atom_id res chain seq x y z
N MET A 1 -35.89 -12.30 1.31
CA MET A 1 -35.79 -12.96 -0.01
C MET A 1 -34.38 -12.77 -0.51
N ALA A 2 -33.58 -13.85 -0.55
CA ALA A 2 -32.16 -13.83 -0.86
C ALA A 2 -31.95 -13.55 -2.35
N GLN A 3 -31.55 -12.33 -2.69
CA GLN A 3 -31.04 -11.96 -4.02
C GLN A 3 -29.52 -11.80 -3.89
N GLY A 4 -28.73 -12.66 -4.53
CA GLY A 4 -27.28 -12.43 -4.55
C GLY A 4 -26.40 -13.54 -5.14
N ASP A 5 -26.77 -14.81 -5.04
CA ASP A 5 -25.87 -15.88 -5.52
C ASP A 5 -26.25 -16.30 -6.94
N SER A 6 -25.27 -16.29 -7.84
CA SER A 6 -25.40 -16.85 -9.20
C SER A 6 -25.89 -18.31 -9.11
N ALA A 7 -26.78 -18.72 -10.02
CA ALA A 7 -27.34 -20.07 -10.04
C ALA A 7 -26.26 -21.16 -10.03
N ARG A 8 -25.09 -20.88 -10.60
CA ARG A 8 -23.91 -21.75 -10.61
C ARG A 8 -23.27 -21.94 -9.24
N VAL A 9 -23.20 -20.89 -8.43
CA VAL A 9 -22.68 -20.95 -7.06
C VAL A 9 -23.64 -21.73 -6.15
N GLN A 10 -24.95 -21.54 -6.32
CA GLN A 10 -25.96 -22.30 -5.57
C GLN A 10 -25.97 -23.79 -5.93
N GLU A 11 -25.73 -24.13 -7.20
CA GLU A 11 -25.60 -25.52 -7.65
C GLU A 11 -24.34 -26.17 -7.06
N ALA A 12 -23.21 -25.46 -7.09
CA ALA A 12 -21.97 -25.90 -6.45
C ALA A 12 -22.10 -26.05 -4.92
N GLN A 13 -22.84 -25.16 -4.23
CA GLN A 13 -23.11 -25.27 -2.79
C GLN A 13 -24.01 -26.46 -2.44
N LYS A 14 -24.96 -26.82 -3.32
CA LYS A 14 -25.76 -28.04 -3.13
C LYS A 14 -24.91 -29.29 -3.34
N LEU A 15 -24.03 -29.28 -4.33
CA LEU A 15 -23.09 -30.36 -4.61
C LEU A 15 -22.06 -30.54 -3.48
N ALA A 16 -21.67 -29.47 -2.79
CA ALA A 16 -20.74 -29.55 -1.64
C ALA A 16 -21.25 -30.48 -0.52
N LYS A 17 -22.57 -30.66 -0.38
CA LYS A 17 -23.17 -31.56 0.63
C LYS A 17 -23.27 -33.01 0.19
N SER A 18 -23.23 -33.29 -1.12
CA SER A 18 -23.42 -34.63 -1.68
C SER A 18 -22.13 -35.22 -2.25
N ASN A 19 -21.32 -34.42 -2.96
CA ASN A 19 -20.06 -34.81 -3.60
C ASN A 19 -19.01 -33.67 -3.51
N PRO A 20 -18.10 -33.70 -2.52
CA PRO A 20 -17.10 -32.65 -2.32
C PRO A 20 -16.19 -32.40 -3.54
N ARG A 21 -15.76 -33.46 -4.22
CA ARG A 21 -14.84 -33.38 -5.38
C ARG A 21 -15.45 -32.73 -6.62
N GLU A 22 -16.74 -32.96 -6.88
CA GLU A 22 -17.44 -32.34 -8.02
C GLU A 22 -17.73 -30.86 -7.72
N ALA A 23 -18.02 -30.53 -6.45
CA ALA A 23 -18.15 -29.15 -6.01
C ALA A 23 -16.82 -28.38 -6.15
N GLU A 24 -15.69 -28.99 -5.78
CA GLU A 24 -14.34 -28.41 -5.94
C GLU A 24 -14.04 -28.09 -7.41
N GLN A 25 -14.36 -29.01 -8.33
CA GLN A 25 -14.18 -28.78 -9.77
C GLN A 25 -15.06 -27.65 -10.30
N ALA A 26 -16.33 -27.60 -9.88
CA ALA A 26 -17.25 -26.54 -10.27
C ALA A 26 -16.78 -25.15 -9.78
N TYR A 27 -16.28 -25.05 -8.54
CA TYR A 27 -15.72 -23.80 -8.04
C TYR A 27 -14.43 -23.41 -8.76
N LYS A 28 -13.52 -24.37 -9.01
CA LYS A 28 -12.30 -24.11 -9.80
C LYS A 28 -12.61 -23.64 -11.21
N GLU A 29 -13.66 -24.16 -11.84
CA GLU A 29 -14.09 -23.71 -13.17
C GLU A 29 -14.61 -22.26 -13.14
N ILE A 30 -15.37 -21.88 -12.10
CA ILE A 30 -15.83 -20.49 -11.91
C ILE A 30 -14.63 -19.56 -11.68
N LEU A 31 -13.67 -19.96 -10.85
CA LEU A 31 -12.49 -19.15 -10.51
C LEU A 31 -11.47 -19.07 -11.66
N SER A 32 -11.48 -20.02 -12.59
CA SER A 32 -10.61 -20.01 -13.78
C SER A 32 -10.92 -18.88 -14.77
N LYS A 33 -12.12 -18.29 -14.68
CA LYS A 33 -12.55 -17.17 -15.52
C LYS A 33 -12.42 -15.88 -14.69
N PRO A 34 -11.33 -15.10 -14.88
CA PRO A 34 -11.17 -13.85 -14.16
C PRO A 34 -12.35 -12.91 -14.48
N PRO A 35 -13.05 -12.35 -13.48
CA PRO A 35 -14.19 -11.50 -13.72
C PRO A 35 -13.75 -10.21 -14.40
N SER A 36 -14.52 -9.73 -15.37
CA SER A 36 -14.23 -8.42 -15.99
C SER A 36 -14.48 -7.32 -14.96
N ALA A 37 -13.53 -6.39 -14.80
CA ALA A 37 -13.56 -5.32 -13.79
C ALA A 37 -14.82 -4.42 -13.82
N THR A 38 -15.61 -4.47 -14.90
CA THR A 38 -16.82 -3.67 -15.11
C THR A 38 -18.13 -4.33 -14.67
N SER A 39 -18.14 -5.62 -14.30
CA SER A 39 -19.37 -6.34 -13.90
C SER A 39 -19.38 -6.63 -12.40
N ASP A 40 -20.14 -5.84 -11.63
CA ASP A 40 -20.33 -6.05 -10.18
C ASP A 40 -20.97 -7.42 -9.87
N ALA A 41 -21.75 -7.97 -10.80
CA ALA A 41 -22.33 -9.32 -10.68
C ALA A 41 -21.26 -10.41 -10.80
N ALA A 42 -20.30 -10.27 -11.72
CA ALA A 42 -19.21 -11.23 -11.89
C ALA A 42 -18.22 -11.19 -10.73
N ILE A 43 -18.00 -10.00 -10.17
CA ILE A 43 -17.18 -9.82 -8.96
C ILE A 43 -17.83 -10.53 -7.77
N LYS A 44 -19.14 -10.32 -7.53
CA LYS A 44 -19.87 -11.01 -6.46
C LYS A 44 -19.92 -12.53 -6.64
N GLU A 45 -20.10 -13.00 -7.88
CA GLU A 45 -20.06 -14.44 -8.19
C GLU A 45 -18.68 -15.05 -7.86
N TYR A 46 -17.60 -14.34 -8.22
CA TYR A 46 -16.24 -14.74 -7.89
C TYR A 46 -15.99 -14.72 -6.38
N GLU A 47 -16.46 -13.69 -5.67
CA GLU A 47 -16.37 -13.57 -4.21
C GLU A 47 -17.07 -14.73 -3.49
N SER A 48 -18.34 -14.99 -3.83
CA SER A 48 -19.10 -16.10 -3.23
C SER A 48 -18.46 -17.45 -3.56
N ALA A 49 -17.99 -17.66 -4.79
CA ALA A 49 -17.31 -18.89 -5.18
C ALA A 49 -15.98 -19.09 -4.43
N LEU A 50 -15.20 -18.03 -4.25
CA LEU A 50 -13.91 -18.06 -3.55
C LEU A 50 -14.10 -18.41 -2.07
N ILE A 51 -15.07 -17.78 -1.40
CA ILE A 51 -15.39 -18.06 0.00
C ILE A 51 -15.95 -19.48 0.15
N SER A 52 -16.92 -19.87 -0.69
CA SER A 52 -17.52 -21.22 -0.61
C SER A 52 -16.51 -22.34 -0.90
N LEU A 53 -15.55 -22.12 -1.80
CA LEU A 53 -14.45 -23.07 -1.99
C LEU A 53 -13.50 -23.09 -0.78
N GLY A 54 -13.25 -21.93 -0.16
CA GLY A 54 -12.49 -21.86 1.08
C GLY A 54 -13.17 -22.61 2.23
N GLU A 55 -14.49 -22.49 2.37
CA GLU A 55 -15.29 -23.22 3.36
C GLU A 55 -15.29 -24.73 3.08
N LEU A 56 -15.33 -25.15 1.82
CA LEU A 56 -15.21 -26.55 1.44
C LEU A 56 -13.86 -27.14 1.87
N TYR A 57 -12.76 -26.44 1.61
CA TYR A 57 -11.43 -26.88 2.06
C TYR A 57 -11.27 -26.86 3.58
N ARG A 58 -11.94 -25.94 4.28
CA ARG A 58 -12.04 -25.96 5.74
C ARG A 58 -12.73 -27.23 6.23
N ASP A 59 -13.88 -27.57 5.66
CA ASP A 59 -14.66 -28.74 6.07
C ASP A 59 -13.94 -30.06 5.75
N GLU A 60 -13.17 -30.10 4.65
CA GLU A 60 -12.27 -31.20 4.30
C GLU A 60 -10.96 -31.22 5.10
N LYS A 61 -10.69 -30.19 5.91
CA LYS A 61 -9.43 -29.96 6.63
C LYS A 61 -8.19 -29.93 5.72
N ASN A 62 -8.37 -29.51 4.46
CA ASN A 62 -7.30 -29.46 3.47
C ASN A 62 -6.66 -28.07 3.44
N ALA A 63 -5.76 -27.83 4.40
CA ALA A 63 -5.14 -26.53 4.58
C ALA A 63 -4.18 -26.15 3.42
N GLN A 64 -3.52 -27.12 2.77
CA GLN A 64 -2.63 -26.84 1.63
C GLN A 64 -3.40 -26.28 0.43
N SER A 65 -4.54 -26.89 0.08
CA SER A 65 -5.39 -26.39 -0.99
C SER A 65 -5.96 -25.00 -0.71
N LEU A 66 -6.18 -24.66 0.57
CA LEU A 66 -6.62 -23.32 0.96
C LEU A 66 -5.50 -22.28 0.78
N VAL A 67 -4.24 -22.63 1.06
CA VAL A 67 -3.07 -21.75 0.79
C VAL A 67 -2.89 -21.53 -0.71
N ASP A 68 -2.99 -22.61 -1.50
CA ASP A 68 -2.88 -22.53 -2.96
C ASP A 68 -4.00 -21.68 -3.55
N LEU A 69 -5.21 -21.74 -2.97
CA LEU A 69 -6.34 -20.90 -3.33
C LEU A 69 -6.07 -19.41 -3.06
N VAL A 70 -5.60 -19.05 -1.87
CA VAL A 70 -5.22 -17.66 -1.51
C VAL A 70 -4.11 -17.15 -2.44
N THR A 71 -3.14 -18.00 -2.75
CA THR A 71 -2.00 -17.64 -3.61
C THR A 71 -2.43 -17.41 -5.06
N THR A 72 -3.25 -18.31 -5.61
CA THR A 72 -3.71 -18.24 -7.00
C THR A 72 -4.71 -17.10 -7.21
N SER A 73 -5.57 -16.84 -6.23
CA SER A 73 -6.55 -15.76 -6.27
C SER A 73 -5.94 -14.37 -6.08
N ARG A 74 -4.71 -14.24 -5.56
CA ARG A 74 -4.02 -12.95 -5.39
C ARG A 74 -3.96 -12.12 -6.69
N THR A 75 -3.64 -12.76 -7.80
CA THR A 75 -3.48 -12.07 -9.10
C THR A 75 -4.81 -11.43 -9.54
N THR A 76 -5.93 -12.13 -9.37
CA THR A 76 -7.26 -11.62 -9.73
C THR A 76 -7.77 -10.61 -8.70
N LEU A 77 -7.55 -10.84 -7.40
CA LEU A 77 -7.90 -9.91 -6.32
C LEU A 77 -7.16 -8.57 -6.41
N SER A 78 -6.01 -8.51 -7.06
CA SER A 78 -5.29 -7.25 -7.32
C SER A 78 -6.05 -6.29 -8.25
N SER A 79 -7.00 -6.82 -9.04
CA SER A 79 -7.86 -6.02 -9.93
C SER A 79 -9.10 -5.45 -9.23
N PHE A 80 -9.35 -5.84 -7.96
CA PHE A 80 -10.54 -5.43 -7.20
C PHE A 80 -10.26 -4.16 -6.39
N ALA A 81 -11.34 -3.56 -5.86
CA ALA A 81 -11.22 -2.45 -4.92
C ALA A 81 -10.52 -2.90 -3.63
N LYS A 82 -9.52 -2.14 -3.18
CA LYS A 82 -8.64 -2.47 -2.03
C LYS A 82 -9.37 -2.96 -0.78
N ALA A 83 -10.40 -2.23 -0.35
CA ALA A 83 -11.18 -2.59 0.84
C ALA A 83 -11.91 -3.94 0.71
N LYS A 84 -12.36 -4.29 -0.51
CA LYS A 84 -12.96 -5.59 -0.78
C LYS A 84 -11.91 -6.70 -0.75
N THR A 85 -10.76 -6.48 -1.37
CA THR A 85 -9.63 -7.43 -1.35
C THR A 85 -9.18 -7.73 0.08
N ALA A 86 -8.98 -6.70 0.90
CA ALA A 86 -8.60 -6.87 2.31
C ALA A 86 -9.64 -7.69 3.09
N LYS A 87 -10.93 -7.41 2.89
CA LYS A 87 -12.02 -8.16 3.55
C LYS A 87 -12.04 -9.63 3.13
N LEU A 88 -11.92 -9.92 1.83
CA LEU A 88 -11.93 -11.29 1.30
C LEU A 88 -10.72 -12.08 1.78
N VAL A 89 -9.53 -11.50 1.69
CA VAL A 89 -8.31 -12.14 2.19
C VAL A 89 -8.49 -12.44 3.66
N ARG A 90 -8.88 -11.47 4.49
CA ARG A 90 -9.15 -11.67 5.92
C ARG A 90 -10.13 -12.82 6.18
N GLN A 91 -11.27 -12.85 5.49
CA GLN A 91 -12.25 -13.93 5.64
C GLN A 91 -11.65 -15.31 5.29
N LEU A 92 -10.78 -15.38 4.28
CA LEU A 92 -10.06 -16.62 3.96
C LEU A 92 -9.03 -16.98 5.04
N LEU A 93 -8.34 -15.99 5.63
CA LEU A 93 -7.43 -16.24 6.75
C LEU A 93 -8.21 -16.80 7.96
N ASP A 94 -9.36 -16.21 8.29
CA ASP A 94 -10.20 -16.64 9.42
C ASP A 94 -10.71 -18.10 9.27
N LEU A 95 -10.81 -18.61 8.03
CA LEU A 95 -11.20 -20.01 7.79
C LEU A 95 -10.11 -21.01 8.21
N PHE A 96 -8.84 -20.59 8.27
CA PHE A 96 -7.75 -21.46 8.77
C PHE A 96 -7.83 -21.70 10.28
N ASP A 97 -8.37 -20.74 11.04
CA ASP A 97 -8.51 -20.86 12.51
C ASP A 97 -9.45 -22.00 12.92
N ALA A 98 -10.38 -22.36 12.03
CA ALA A 98 -11.39 -23.40 12.27
C ALA A 98 -10.92 -24.83 11.93
N ILE A 99 -9.76 -25.01 11.29
CA ILE A 99 -9.25 -26.33 10.91
C ILE A 99 -8.31 -26.85 12.01
N PRO A 100 -8.65 -27.93 12.74
CA PRO A 100 -7.72 -28.51 13.71
C PRO A 100 -6.52 -29.15 12.98
N ASN A 101 -5.29 -28.87 13.47
CA ASN A 101 -3.99 -29.19 12.85
C ASN A 101 -3.49 -28.21 11.75
N THR A 102 -4.04 -27.00 11.60
CA THR A 102 -3.41 -25.90 10.80
C THR A 102 -2.11 -25.38 11.39
N THR A 103 -1.69 -25.94 12.53
CA THR A 103 -0.33 -25.95 13.07
C THR A 103 0.70 -26.65 12.17
N ASP A 104 0.39 -26.97 10.90
CA ASP A 104 1.46 -27.08 9.91
C ASP A 104 2.12 -25.70 9.86
N THR A 105 3.23 -25.55 10.59
CA THR A 105 3.98 -24.30 10.75
C THR A 105 4.20 -23.62 9.39
N GLN A 106 4.25 -24.40 8.32
CA GLN A 106 4.37 -23.93 6.93
C GLN A 106 3.18 -23.11 6.47
N ILE A 107 1.97 -23.53 6.81
CA ILE A 107 0.73 -22.86 6.45
C ILE A 107 0.61 -21.56 7.23
N ALA A 108 0.86 -21.59 8.55
CA ALA A 108 0.89 -20.39 9.37
C ALA A 108 1.94 -19.37 8.86
N ALA A 109 3.17 -19.81 8.59
CA ALA A 109 4.22 -18.93 8.06
C ALA A 109 3.87 -18.32 6.68
N ASN A 110 3.23 -19.10 5.80
CA ASN A 110 2.73 -18.58 4.53
C ASN A 110 1.60 -17.55 4.75
N LEU A 111 0.70 -17.80 5.71
CA LEU A 111 -0.40 -16.91 6.07
C LEU A 111 0.12 -15.58 6.62
N ASP A 112 1.10 -15.63 7.51
CA ASP A 112 1.73 -14.46 8.08
C ASP A 112 2.48 -13.65 7.01
N MET A 113 3.19 -14.32 6.11
CA MET A 113 3.83 -13.67 4.97
C MET A 113 2.81 -12.94 4.08
N GLN A 114 1.66 -13.56 3.80
CA GLN A 114 0.58 -12.95 3.02
C GLN A 114 -0.06 -11.78 3.76
N SER A 115 -0.30 -11.93 5.06
CA SER A 115 -0.87 -10.90 5.93
C SER A 115 0.04 -9.68 6.02
N GLY A 116 1.35 -9.90 6.18
CA GLY A 116 2.34 -8.82 6.19
C GLY A 116 2.37 -8.05 4.87
N MET A 117 2.33 -8.75 3.73
CA MET A 117 2.28 -8.10 2.41
C MET A 117 1.03 -7.23 2.24
N LEU A 118 -0.12 -7.68 2.76
CA LEU A 118 -1.37 -6.91 2.69
C LEU A 118 -1.31 -5.63 3.52
N HIS A 119 -0.85 -5.72 4.78
CA HIS A 119 -0.70 -4.55 5.65
C HIS A 119 0.32 -3.54 5.08
N ALA A 120 1.39 -4.02 4.46
CA ALA A 120 2.37 -3.17 3.79
C ALA A 120 1.78 -2.40 2.59
N GLU A 121 0.91 -3.03 1.80
CA GLU A 121 0.20 -2.35 0.71
C GLU A 121 -0.78 -1.28 1.21
N ASP A 122 -1.31 -1.47 2.42
CA ASP A 122 -2.15 -0.49 3.13
C ASP A 122 -1.33 0.61 3.85
N LYS A 123 0.00 0.61 3.67
CA LYS A 123 0.97 1.52 4.31
C LYS A 123 1.07 1.35 5.84
N ASP A 124 0.50 0.28 6.40
CA ASP A 124 0.69 -0.09 7.80
C ASP A 124 1.92 -0.99 7.96
N PHE A 125 3.09 -0.37 7.82
CA PHE A 125 4.38 -1.07 7.87
C PHE A 125 4.74 -1.59 9.27
N ASN A 126 4.15 -1.04 10.34
CA ASN A 126 4.40 -1.51 11.70
C ASN A 126 3.72 -2.87 11.93
N THR A 127 2.44 -2.98 11.57
CA THR A 127 1.72 -4.25 11.67
C THR A 127 2.28 -5.28 10.70
N ALA A 128 2.60 -4.86 9.47
CA ALA A 128 3.25 -5.73 8.49
C ALA A 128 4.57 -6.32 9.00
N PHE A 129 5.39 -5.51 9.68
CA PHE A 129 6.64 -5.94 10.27
C PHE A 129 6.44 -7.06 11.31
N SER A 130 5.44 -6.93 12.18
CA SER A 130 5.10 -7.97 13.16
C SER A 130 4.74 -9.30 12.49
N TYR A 131 3.90 -9.27 11.46
CA TYR A 131 3.57 -10.48 10.70
C TYR A 131 4.79 -11.10 10.01
N PHE A 132 5.73 -10.29 9.50
CA PHE A 132 6.93 -10.83 8.88
C PHE A 132 7.90 -11.47 9.88
N ILE A 133 7.90 -11.06 11.16
CA ILE A 133 8.65 -11.75 12.22
C ILE A 133 8.11 -13.16 12.42
N GLU A 134 6.79 -13.29 12.59
CA GLU A 134 6.14 -14.60 12.77
C GLU A 134 6.38 -15.51 11.57
N ALA A 135 6.29 -14.96 10.35
CA ALA A 135 6.62 -15.69 9.12
C ALA A 135 8.09 -16.15 9.09
N LEU A 136 9.03 -15.29 9.50
CA LEU A 136 10.46 -15.60 9.53
C LEU A 136 10.76 -16.75 10.52
N ASP A 137 10.22 -16.67 11.74
CA ASP A 137 10.40 -17.70 12.75
C ASP A 137 9.76 -19.04 12.32
N GLY A 138 8.60 -18.96 11.67
CA GLY A 138 7.94 -20.10 11.06
C GLY A 138 8.81 -20.78 10.00
N TYR A 139 9.34 -20.04 9.01
CA TYR A 139 10.21 -20.60 7.97
C TYR A 139 11.58 -21.06 8.50
N HIS A 140 12.10 -20.40 9.53
CA HIS A 140 13.35 -20.80 10.18
C HIS A 140 13.21 -22.18 10.83
N THR A 141 12.09 -22.42 11.52
CA THR A 141 11.80 -23.70 12.18
C THR A 141 11.64 -24.84 11.18
N GLN A 142 11.19 -24.53 9.96
CA GLN A 142 11.01 -25.50 8.87
C GLN A 142 12.24 -25.71 8.00
N ASP A 143 13.34 -25.00 8.27
CA ASP A 143 14.56 -25.02 7.45
C ASP A 143 14.31 -24.68 5.97
N GLU A 144 13.46 -23.68 5.73
CA GLU A 144 13.12 -23.12 4.40
C GLU A 144 13.90 -21.80 4.17
N PRO A 145 15.21 -21.85 3.81
CA PRO A 145 16.08 -20.68 3.85
C PRO A 145 15.70 -19.60 2.84
N VAL A 146 15.16 -19.98 1.68
CA VAL A 146 14.77 -19.03 0.63
C VAL A 146 13.60 -18.16 1.10
N LYS A 147 12.58 -18.78 1.71
CA LYS A 147 11.41 -18.07 2.24
C LYS A 147 11.73 -17.25 3.48
N ALA A 148 12.58 -17.78 4.36
CA ALA A 148 13.10 -17.03 5.51
C ALA A 148 13.87 -15.77 5.06
N THR A 149 14.72 -15.89 4.03
CA THR A 149 15.44 -14.74 3.47
C THR A 149 14.49 -13.70 2.89
N ALA A 150 13.43 -14.12 2.18
CA ALA A 150 12.41 -13.21 1.67
C ALA A 150 11.65 -12.48 2.79
N ALA A 151 11.24 -13.20 3.85
CA ALA A 151 10.59 -12.60 5.01
C ALA A 151 11.48 -11.53 5.66
N LEU A 152 12.77 -11.81 5.81
CA LEU A 152 13.74 -10.85 6.33
C LEU A 152 13.92 -9.63 5.40
N GLN A 153 13.94 -9.82 4.07
CA GLN A 153 13.96 -8.70 3.13
C GLN A 153 12.72 -7.82 3.26
N TYR A 154 11.54 -8.40 3.48
CA TYR A 154 10.31 -7.64 3.67
C TYR A 154 10.29 -6.90 5.00
N MET A 155 10.86 -7.48 6.06
CA MET A 155 11.08 -6.77 7.33
C MET A 155 11.97 -5.54 7.14
N LEU A 156 13.09 -5.69 6.42
CA LEU A 156 13.98 -4.57 6.09
C LEU A 156 13.24 -3.52 5.26
N LEU A 157 12.45 -3.94 4.27
CA LEU A 157 11.63 -3.04 3.47
C LEU A 157 10.69 -2.21 4.34
N CYS A 158 9.96 -2.82 5.28
CA CYS A 158 9.09 -2.09 6.20
C CYS A 158 9.85 -1.01 6.98
N LYS A 159 11.04 -1.33 7.51
CA LYS A 159 11.88 -0.36 8.24
C LYS A 159 12.41 0.76 7.36
N ILE A 160 12.75 0.45 6.10
CA ILE A 160 13.14 1.47 5.10
C ILE A 160 11.97 2.40 4.80
N MET A 161 10.76 1.86 4.58
CA MET A 161 9.55 2.64 4.30
C MET A 161 9.15 3.55 5.47
N LEU A 162 9.47 3.16 6.71
CA LEU A 162 9.30 3.98 7.91
C LEU A 162 10.45 4.98 8.15
N ASN A 163 11.45 5.02 7.28
CA ASN A 163 12.67 5.83 7.41
C ASN A 163 13.47 5.56 8.70
N LEU A 164 13.51 4.31 9.17
CA LEU A 164 14.22 3.89 10.38
C LEU A 164 15.54 3.20 10.02
N ALA A 165 16.52 3.97 9.54
CA ALA A 165 17.79 3.42 9.06
C ALA A 165 18.63 2.74 10.16
N ASP A 166 18.55 3.23 11.40
CA ASP A 166 19.23 2.62 12.54
C ASP A 166 18.65 1.23 12.86
N ASP A 167 17.33 1.09 12.80
CA ASP A 167 16.65 -0.21 12.97
C ASP A 167 17.05 -1.21 11.88
N VAL A 168 17.26 -0.75 10.64
CA VAL A 168 17.77 -1.60 9.55
C VAL A 168 19.17 -2.12 9.90
N ASN A 169 20.07 -1.25 10.39
CA ASN A 169 21.41 -1.66 10.80
C ASN A 169 21.39 -2.63 11.98
N ASN A 170 20.52 -2.38 12.97
CA ASN A 170 20.32 -3.25 14.12
C ASN A 170 19.77 -4.62 13.71
N LEU A 171 18.80 -4.65 12.78
CA LEU A 171 18.23 -5.89 12.26
C LEU A 171 19.27 -6.71 11.47
N MET A 172 20.12 -6.03 10.68
CA MET A 172 21.24 -6.66 9.97
C MET A 172 22.30 -7.26 10.91
N ALA A 173 22.44 -6.70 12.12
CA ALA A 173 23.34 -7.24 13.15
C ALA A 173 22.74 -8.43 13.93
N SER A 174 21.46 -8.75 13.72
CA SER A 174 20.80 -9.87 14.41
C SER A 174 21.37 -11.24 14.00
N LYS A 175 21.27 -12.22 14.90
CA LYS A 175 21.73 -13.60 14.63
C LYS A 175 21.04 -14.23 13.42
N GLN A 176 19.76 -13.92 13.21
CA GLN A 176 19.00 -14.43 12.06
C GLN A 176 19.50 -13.80 10.76
N ALA A 177 19.76 -12.49 10.73
CA ALA A 177 20.33 -11.83 9.56
C ALA A 177 21.74 -12.33 9.23
N GLN A 178 22.55 -12.66 10.24
CA GLN A 178 23.86 -13.29 10.02
C GLN A 178 23.75 -14.70 9.41
N LYS A 179 22.73 -15.48 9.79
CA LYS A 179 22.50 -16.82 9.22
C LYS A 179 22.06 -16.75 7.76
N TYR A 180 21.22 -15.79 7.41
CA TYR A 180 20.67 -15.60 6.06
C TYR A 180 21.40 -14.51 5.26
N ALA A 181 22.65 -14.22 5.63
CA ALA A 181 23.45 -13.17 5.00
C ALA A 181 23.59 -13.41 3.49
N GLY A 182 23.36 -12.36 2.70
CA GLY A 182 23.44 -12.44 1.24
C GLY A 182 23.41 -11.08 0.57
N GLN A 183 23.72 -11.06 -0.73
CA GLN A 183 23.77 -9.85 -1.56
C GLN A 183 22.43 -9.09 -1.56
N ASN A 184 21.33 -9.83 -1.47
CA ASN A 184 19.97 -9.30 -1.31
C ASN A 184 19.81 -8.38 -0.09
N LEU A 185 20.41 -8.73 1.05
CA LEU A 185 20.29 -7.94 2.29
C LEU A 185 21.23 -6.72 2.24
N GLU A 186 22.41 -6.87 1.66
CA GLU A 186 23.33 -5.73 1.43
C GLU A 186 22.72 -4.71 0.45
N ALA A 187 21.97 -5.18 -0.56
CA ALA A 187 21.21 -4.30 -1.45
C ALA A 187 20.17 -3.47 -0.67
N MET A 188 19.41 -4.10 0.21
CA MET A 188 18.44 -3.40 1.07
C MET A 188 19.11 -2.40 2.01
N LYS A 189 20.28 -2.73 2.54
CA LYS A 189 21.08 -1.82 3.37
C LYS A 189 21.59 -0.61 2.58
N ALA A 190 22.03 -0.80 1.34
CA ALA A 190 22.44 0.30 0.47
C ALA A 190 21.27 1.26 0.17
N ILE A 191 20.08 0.71 -0.08
CA ILE A 191 18.85 1.48 -0.24
C ILE A 191 18.48 2.25 1.04
N ALA A 192 18.56 1.60 2.20
CA ALA A 192 18.29 2.24 3.49
C ALA A 192 19.20 3.44 3.76
N ARG A 193 20.50 3.30 3.44
CA ARG A 193 21.48 4.38 3.57
C ARG A 193 21.15 5.54 2.63
N ALA A 194 20.84 5.26 1.37
CA ALA A 194 20.48 6.30 0.40
C ALA A 194 19.22 7.06 0.82
N HIS A 195 18.21 6.35 1.32
CA HIS A 195 16.97 6.95 1.84
C HIS A 195 17.24 7.84 3.06
N SER A 196 18.04 7.37 4.02
CA SER A 196 18.42 8.15 5.21
C SER A 196 19.20 9.43 4.86
N ASN A 197 20.12 9.33 3.91
CA ASN A 197 20.90 10.46 3.41
C ASN A 197 20.09 11.41 2.51
N ARG A 198 18.83 11.07 2.18
CA ARG A 198 17.99 11.77 1.19
C ARG A 198 18.72 11.98 -0.15
N SER A 199 19.53 11.01 -0.55
CA SER A 199 20.36 11.09 -1.75
C SER A 199 19.76 10.22 -2.86
N LEU A 200 19.18 10.88 -3.87
CA LEU A 200 18.63 10.20 -5.04
C LEU A 200 19.74 9.52 -5.87
N GLU A 201 20.91 10.14 -5.95
CA GLU A 201 22.07 9.59 -6.68
C GLU A 201 22.56 8.27 -6.06
N GLU A 202 22.69 8.22 -4.72
CA GLU A 202 23.06 6.97 -4.03
C GLU A 202 22.00 5.88 -4.24
N TYR A 203 20.72 6.28 -4.30
CA TYR A 203 19.59 5.39 -4.51
C TYR A 203 19.61 4.77 -5.91
N GLU A 204 19.79 5.57 -6.96
CA GLU A 204 19.89 5.10 -8.34
C GLU A 204 21.12 4.22 -8.56
N ARG A 205 22.24 4.56 -7.92
CA ARG A 205 23.46 3.74 -7.95
C ARG A 205 23.21 2.38 -7.30
N ALA A 206 22.48 2.34 -6.17
CA ALA A 206 22.11 1.09 -5.52
C ALA A 206 21.15 0.25 -6.39
N LEU A 207 20.12 0.85 -6.99
CA LEU A 207 19.21 0.16 -7.92
C LEU A 207 19.93 -0.41 -9.15
N THR A 208 20.93 0.30 -9.68
CA THR A 208 21.70 -0.15 -10.85
C THR A 208 22.66 -1.27 -10.48
N SER A 209 23.34 -1.15 -9.34
CA SER A 209 24.34 -2.13 -8.88
C SER A 209 23.69 -3.45 -8.45
N TYR A 210 22.49 -3.39 -7.85
CA TYR A 210 21.74 -4.54 -7.34
C TYR A 210 20.46 -4.82 -8.15
N ARG A 211 20.54 -4.62 -9.48
CA ARG A 211 19.37 -4.72 -10.37
C ARG A 211 18.72 -6.09 -10.34
N TYR A 212 19.49 -7.16 -10.16
CA TYR A 212 18.96 -8.53 -10.17
C TYR A 212 18.26 -8.84 -8.84
N GLU A 213 18.85 -8.42 -7.73
CA GLU A 213 18.42 -8.69 -6.36
C GLU A 213 17.19 -7.89 -5.96
N LEU A 214 17.15 -6.60 -6.33
CA LEU A 214 16.00 -5.72 -6.06
C LEU A 214 14.93 -5.83 -7.15
N GLY A 215 15.32 -6.26 -8.34
CA GLY A 215 14.45 -6.39 -9.49
C GLY A 215 13.72 -7.72 -9.58
N SER A 216 14.19 -8.80 -8.97
CA SER A 216 13.56 -10.13 -9.07
C SER A 216 12.17 -10.18 -8.42
N ASP A 217 12.01 -9.51 -7.28
CA ASP A 217 10.79 -9.56 -6.47
C ASP A 217 9.82 -8.43 -6.85
N ALA A 218 8.60 -8.79 -7.24
CA ALA A 218 7.56 -7.82 -7.62
C ALA A 218 7.11 -6.94 -6.44
N PHE A 219 7.03 -7.49 -5.23
CA PHE A 219 6.59 -6.77 -4.04
C PHE A 219 7.63 -5.70 -3.65
N ILE A 220 8.90 -6.07 -3.57
CA ILE A 220 9.99 -5.13 -3.29
C ILE A 220 10.07 -4.06 -4.38
N ARG A 221 10.07 -4.46 -5.66
CA ARG A 221 10.16 -3.53 -6.79
C ARG A 221 9.06 -2.47 -6.77
N ASN A 222 7.82 -2.85 -6.45
CA ASN A 222 6.70 -1.91 -6.37
C ASN A 222 6.88 -0.90 -5.24
N HIS A 223 7.34 -1.33 -4.07
CA HIS A 223 7.59 -0.44 -2.93
C HIS A 223 8.80 0.46 -3.16
N LEU A 224 9.88 -0.06 -3.76
CA LEU A 224 11.04 0.75 -4.12
C LEU A 224 10.70 1.83 -5.14
N ARG A 225 9.83 1.53 -6.12
CA ARG A 225 9.34 2.55 -7.05
C ARG A 225 8.57 3.67 -6.32
N ARG A 226 7.67 3.31 -5.40
CA ARG A 226 6.95 4.30 -4.57
C ARG A 226 7.90 5.13 -3.71
N LEU A 227 8.93 4.49 -3.16
CA LEU A 227 9.96 5.15 -2.37
C LEU A 227 10.80 6.13 -3.21
N TYR A 228 11.17 5.74 -4.42
CA TYR A 228 11.85 6.62 -5.39
C TYR A 228 11.00 7.86 -5.69
N ASP A 229 9.71 7.68 -5.98
CA ASP A 229 8.79 8.79 -6.26
C ASP A 229 8.72 9.77 -5.08
N ALA A 230 8.63 9.26 -3.85
CA ALA A 230 8.62 10.08 -2.63
C ALA A 230 9.95 10.80 -2.37
N MET A 231 11.08 10.12 -2.60
CA MET A 231 12.42 10.74 -2.47
C MET A 231 12.64 11.83 -3.51
N LEU A 232 12.18 11.61 -4.74
CA LEU A 232 12.24 12.59 -5.82
C LEU A 232 11.42 13.83 -5.47
N GLU A 233 10.21 13.67 -4.95
CA GLU A 233 9.36 14.78 -4.47
C GLU A 233 10.06 15.61 -3.39
N GLN A 234 10.63 14.95 -2.38
CA GLN A 234 11.36 15.64 -1.31
C GLN A 234 12.61 16.36 -1.82
N ASN A 235 13.34 15.76 -2.76
CA ASN A 235 14.50 16.39 -3.39
C ASN A 235 14.09 17.62 -4.21
N LEU A 236 13.01 17.50 -5.01
CA LEU A 236 12.46 18.63 -5.75
C LEU A 236 12.04 19.77 -4.83
N ILE A 237 11.33 19.49 -3.72
CA ILE A 237 10.96 20.51 -2.72
C ILE A 237 12.20 21.24 -2.20
N LYS A 238 13.25 20.50 -1.81
CA LYS A 238 14.49 21.09 -1.30
C LYS A 238 15.20 21.95 -2.34
N VAL A 239 15.18 21.54 -3.61
CA VAL A 239 15.84 22.26 -4.71
C VAL A 239 15.09 23.54 -5.05
N ILE A 240 13.75 23.53 -4.98
CA ILE A 240 12.92 24.68 -5.35
C ILE A 240 12.68 25.66 -4.20
N GLU A 241 12.79 25.22 -2.94
CA GLU A 241 12.57 26.01 -1.71
C GLU A 241 13.21 27.41 -1.72
N PRO A 242 14.48 27.61 -2.18
CA PRO A 242 15.08 28.95 -2.16
C PRO A 242 14.63 29.88 -3.30
N PHE A 243 13.76 29.44 -4.21
CA PHE A 243 13.40 30.19 -5.42
C PHE A 243 11.90 30.51 -5.48
N SER A 244 11.55 31.78 -5.71
CA SER A 244 10.17 32.15 -6.07
C SER A 244 9.86 31.90 -7.56
N ARG A 245 10.89 31.91 -8.41
CA ARG A 245 10.81 31.58 -9.83
C ARG A 245 12.11 30.92 -10.28
N VAL A 246 12.01 29.79 -10.96
CA VAL A 246 13.17 29.02 -11.40
C VAL A 246 12.92 28.33 -12.75
N GLU A 247 13.94 28.23 -13.59
CA GLU A 247 13.87 27.52 -14.86
C GLU A 247 13.86 25.99 -14.63
N ILE A 248 13.01 25.28 -15.37
CA ILE A 248 12.88 23.82 -15.25
C ILE A 248 14.19 23.12 -15.68
N ASP A 249 14.90 23.67 -16.67
CA ASP A 249 16.22 23.17 -17.10
C ASP A 249 17.27 23.26 -15.99
N HIS A 250 17.22 24.32 -15.17
CA HIS A 250 18.11 24.46 -14.02
C HIS A 250 17.80 23.41 -12.94
N ILE A 251 16.51 23.19 -12.64
CA ILE A 251 16.08 22.14 -11.69
C ILE A 251 16.50 20.75 -12.20
N ALA A 252 16.29 20.48 -13.49
CA ALA A 252 16.64 19.21 -14.12
C ALA A 252 18.14 18.89 -13.99
N LYS A 253 19.00 19.89 -14.22
CA LYS A 253 20.46 19.76 -14.02
C LYS A 253 20.85 19.52 -12.57
N MET A 254 20.16 20.15 -11.61
CA MET A 254 20.44 19.94 -10.19
C MET A 254 20.02 18.56 -9.68
N VAL A 255 18.92 18.02 -10.19
CA VAL A 255 18.41 16.68 -9.80
C VAL A 255 19.06 15.56 -10.62
N GLY A 256 19.62 15.87 -11.79
CA GLY A 256 20.26 14.90 -12.69
C GLY A 256 19.28 14.13 -13.59
N LEU A 257 18.09 14.70 -13.82
CA LEU A 257 17.03 14.07 -14.61
C LEU A 257 16.72 14.88 -15.88
N ASP A 258 15.98 14.27 -16.81
CA ASP A 258 15.51 14.94 -18.02
C ASP A 258 14.45 16.01 -17.70
N THR A 259 14.48 17.12 -18.44
CA THR A 259 13.55 18.25 -18.28
C THR A 259 12.09 17.85 -18.37
N GLN A 260 11.71 16.93 -19.28
CA GLN A 260 10.32 16.50 -19.41
C GLN A 260 9.87 15.66 -18.21
N GLN A 261 10.77 14.87 -17.63
CA GLN A 261 10.45 14.07 -16.44
C GLN A 261 10.21 14.98 -15.23
N VAL A 262 11.07 15.98 -15.06
CA VAL A 262 10.94 16.98 -13.98
C VAL A 262 9.68 17.82 -14.18
N GLU A 263 9.39 18.28 -15.39
CA GLU A 263 8.16 19.04 -15.68
C GLU A 263 6.90 18.23 -15.34
N ARG A 264 6.82 16.98 -15.80
CA ARG A 264 5.69 16.09 -15.48
C ARG A 264 5.56 15.89 -13.98
N LYS A 265 6.66 15.69 -13.27
CA LYS A 265 6.63 15.47 -11.81
C LYS A 265 6.20 16.73 -11.06
N LEU A 266 6.74 17.90 -11.42
CA LEU A 266 6.31 19.19 -10.86
C LEU A 266 4.82 19.47 -11.14
N SER A 267 4.33 19.14 -12.34
CA SER A 267 2.91 19.30 -12.68
C SER A 267 2.02 18.44 -11.79
N GLN A 268 2.44 17.20 -11.51
CA GLN A 268 1.75 16.30 -10.60
C GLN A 268 1.77 16.83 -9.16
N MET A 269 2.91 17.34 -8.68
CA MET A 269 3.03 17.91 -7.33
C MET A 269 2.16 19.15 -7.13
N ILE A 270 1.96 19.97 -8.17
CA ILE A 270 1.02 21.10 -8.14
C ILE A 270 -0.43 20.59 -8.09
N LEU A 271 -0.78 19.59 -8.89
CA LEU A 271 -2.12 18.97 -8.88
C LEU A 271 -2.45 18.31 -7.53
N ASP A 272 -1.47 17.63 -6.94
CA ASP A 272 -1.56 16.98 -5.63
C ASP A 272 -1.50 17.99 -4.46
N LYS A 273 -1.39 19.29 -4.76
CA LYS A 273 -1.28 20.41 -3.80
C LYS A 273 -0.07 20.32 -2.86
N VAL A 274 0.97 19.62 -3.27
CA VAL A 274 2.25 19.54 -2.55
C VAL A 274 3.06 20.82 -2.75
N ILE A 275 2.97 21.41 -3.94
CA ILE A 275 3.59 22.70 -4.28
C ILE A 275 2.49 23.68 -4.65
N ILE A 276 2.52 24.87 -4.07
CA ILE A 276 1.63 25.97 -4.46
C ILE A 276 2.37 26.80 -5.50
N GLY A 277 2.06 26.56 -6.77
CA GLY A 277 2.77 27.18 -7.87
C GLY A 277 2.09 26.94 -9.21
N VAL A 278 2.66 27.51 -10.25
CA VAL A 278 2.24 27.31 -11.64
C VAL A 278 3.45 27.07 -12.53
N LEU A 279 3.28 26.20 -13.52
CA LEU A 279 4.27 25.97 -14.58
C LEU A 279 3.94 26.87 -15.77
N ASP A 280 4.86 27.76 -16.12
CA ASP A 280 4.81 28.51 -17.37
C ASP A 280 5.52 27.69 -18.46
N GLN A 281 4.75 26.97 -19.27
CA GLN A 281 5.27 26.15 -20.36
C GLN A 281 5.89 26.98 -21.51
N GLY A 282 5.49 28.24 -21.66
CA GLY A 282 6.07 29.11 -22.70
C GLY A 282 7.47 29.58 -22.33
N ALA A 283 7.65 29.99 -21.08
CA ALA A 283 8.94 30.42 -20.56
C ALA A 283 9.82 29.27 -20.02
N GLY A 284 9.25 28.07 -19.82
CA GLY A 284 9.95 26.93 -19.21
C GLY A 284 10.30 27.16 -17.74
N CYS A 285 9.45 27.89 -17.00
CA CYS A 285 9.69 28.27 -15.61
C CYS A 285 8.65 27.70 -14.66
N LEU A 286 9.09 27.29 -13.47
CA LEU A 286 8.25 27.10 -12.29
C LEU A 286 8.16 28.42 -11.53
N ILE A 287 6.93 28.86 -11.25
CA ILE A 287 6.64 30.00 -10.38
C ILE A 287 6.03 29.43 -9.09
N ILE A 288 6.64 29.73 -7.96
CA ILE A 288 6.20 29.29 -6.64
C ILE A 288 5.52 30.48 -5.97
N PHE A 289 4.36 30.23 -5.38
CA PHE A 289 3.67 31.22 -4.56
C PHE A 289 3.92 30.92 -3.09
N ASP A 290 4.12 31.97 -2.31
CA ASP A 290 4.13 31.84 -0.86
C ASP A 290 2.77 31.33 -0.38
N GLU A 291 2.77 30.44 0.60
CA GLU A 291 1.55 30.12 1.34
C GLU A 291 1.02 31.42 1.95
N THR A 292 -0.09 31.92 1.40
CA THR A 292 -0.87 32.93 2.09
C THR A 292 -1.48 32.25 3.31
N HIS A 293 -0.79 32.32 4.44
CA HIS A 293 -1.39 31.99 5.73
C HIS A 293 -2.67 32.80 5.83
N ARG A 294 -3.80 32.11 5.95
CA ARG A 294 -5.08 32.74 6.21
C ARG A 294 -4.92 33.45 7.55
N ASP A 295 -4.87 34.77 7.53
CA ASP A 295 -4.61 35.56 8.73
C ASP A 295 -5.78 35.33 9.70
N GLU A 296 -5.52 34.71 10.85
CA GLU A 296 -6.54 34.53 11.89
C GLU A 296 -7.16 35.88 12.31
N SER A 297 -6.40 36.97 12.15
CA SER A 297 -6.88 38.34 12.34
C SER A 297 -8.03 38.70 11.39
N TYR A 298 -8.01 38.19 10.16
CA TYR A 298 -9.08 38.41 9.18
C TYR A 298 -10.36 37.70 9.61
N ASP A 299 -10.26 36.44 10.07
CA ASP A 299 -11.41 35.68 10.57
C ASP A 299 -11.97 36.30 11.87
N HIS A 300 -11.09 36.78 12.76
CA HIS A 300 -11.49 37.53 13.96
C HIS A 300 -12.16 38.87 13.62
N ALA A 301 -11.68 39.60 12.61
CA ALA A 301 -12.30 40.84 12.15
C ALA A 301 -13.69 40.58 11.55
N LEU A 302 -13.83 39.52 10.75
CA LEU A 302 -15.11 39.12 10.15
C LEU A 302 -16.13 38.76 11.24
N ALA A 303 -15.72 37.97 12.23
CA ALA A 303 -16.56 37.62 13.37
C ALA A 303 -16.97 38.84 14.22
N THR A 304 -16.10 39.85 14.31
CA THR A 304 -16.42 41.10 15.01
C THR A 304 -17.46 41.91 14.24
N ILE A 305 -17.32 42.02 12.92
CA ILE A 305 -18.29 42.71 12.05
C ILE A 305 -19.66 42.02 12.12
N GLU A 306 -19.69 40.68 12.10
CA GLU A 306 -20.92 39.91 12.21
C GLU A 306 -21.63 40.14 13.55
N LYS A 307 -20.88 40.14 14.66
CA LYS A 307 -21.41 40.48 15.99
C LYS A 307 -21.93 41.91 16.06
N LEU A 308 -21.24 42.87 15.46
CA LEU A 308 -21.71 44.26 15.40
C LEU A 308 -23.01 44.37 14.60
N GLY A 309 -23.14 43.65 13.49
CA GLY A 309 -24.39 43.55 12.73
C GLY A 309 -25.54 43.04 13.59
N GLY A 310 -25.34 41.95 14.32
CA GLY A 310 -26.36 41.41 15.22
C GLY A 310 -26.75 42.39 16.34
N VAL A 311 -25.81 43.15 16.89
CA VAL A 311 -26.12 44.19 17.90
C VAL A 311 -26.96 45.33 17.29
N VAL A 312 -26.63 45.74 16.07
CA VAL A 312 -27.40 46.77 15.35
C VAL A 312 -28.83 46.29 15.07
N ASP A 313 -29.01 45.05 14.62
CA ASP A 313 -30.34 44.47 14.39
C ASP A 313 -31.17 44.41 15.67
N VAL A 314 -30.56 44.00 16.79
CA VAL A 314 -31.21 43.99 18.11
C VAL A 314 -31.62 45.40 18.53
N LEU A 315 -30.78 46.42 18.32
CA LEU A 315 -31.12 47.80 18.63
C LEU A 315 -32.29 48.32 17.80
N TYR A 316 -32.35 47.99 16.50
CA TYR A 316 -33.50 48.33 15.65
C TYR A 316 -34.77 47.64 16.12
N THR A 317 -34.72 46.35 16.47
CA THR A 317 -35.90 45.64 17.02
C THR A 317 -36.37 46.20 18.37
N ASN A 318 -35.44 46.56 19.26
CA ASN A 318 -35.77 47.17 20.55
C ASN A 318 -36.37 48.57 20.39
N GLN A 319 -35.84 49.39 19.49
CA GLN A 319 -36.39 50.72 19.22
C GLN A 319 -37.77 50.64 18.58
N ALA A 320 -38.00 49.66 17.70
CA ALA A 320 -39.34 49.37 17.16
C ALA A 320 -40.32 48.92 18.26
N SER A 321 -39.86 48.12 19.23
CA SER A 321 -40.69 47.68 20.37
C SER A 321 -40.98 48.77 21.41
N GLN A 322 -40.20 49.85 21.43
CA GLN A 322 -40.43 51.01 22.32
C GLN A 322 -41.36 52.07 21.71
N LEU A 323 -41.74 51.91 20.44
CA LEU A 323 -42.64 52.82 19.71
C LEU A 323 -44.09 52.29 19.63
N GLU A 324 -44.37 51.12 20.22
CA GLU A 324 -45.72 50.61 20.55
C GLU A 324 -46.09 50.95 22.01
#